data_AF-A0A7S0VUF6-F1
#
_entry.id   AF-A0A7S0VUF6-F1
#
_cell.length_a   1.000
_cell.length_b   1.000
_cell.length_c   1.000
_cell.angle_alpha   90.00
_cell.angle_beta   90.00
_cell.angle_gamma   90.00
#
_symmetry.space_group_name_H-M   'P 1'
#
loop_
_entity.id
_entity.type
_entity.pdbx_description
1 polymer ?
#
loop_
_entity_poly.entity_id
_entity_poly.type
_entity_poly.pdbx_seq_one_letter_code
_entity_poly.pdbx_strand_id
1 'polypeptide(L)'
;NERPFRGGGGAYQTIYWQGPDTGHRRVPLHSDVDHARGWRVRVWTGNHNMRHMPMNYKTSSQYKMLGTDYIPYVSLHNNGAFRRALSNTPHDHFVWEFLGRLVIKRGGYYRICTKSDDGSKLYLDGRYIVNNDGLHGPRERCSRQRLYRGTHEVKAIGFQHGGGAFQTVTYSGPDTHGRRRYMPSDWNYRHRRKSRGHRRRVHRHRGYHNYMPKHRGFTMRVWRGPHNMATVPHHYQSFQQVGTKVVHHINFRNNHHFMRVMKGVPHDHFVWQFTGQAHIRRSG
;
A
#
# COMPACT_ATOMS: atom_id res chain seq x y z
N ASN A 1 10.19 19.93 -10.95
CA ASN A 1 11.58 20.41 -10.93
C ASN A 1 11.99 20.68 -9.50
N GLU A 2 12.62 19.70 -8.83
CA GLU A 2 13.12 19.85 -7.46
C GLU A 2 14.65 19.90 -7.50
N ARG A 3 15.25 20.95 -6.93
CA ARG A 3 16.69 21.00 -6.61
C ARG A 3 16.84 20.60 -5.13
N PRO A 4 17.64 19.58 -4.77
CA PRO A 4 17.96 19.31 -3.37
C PRO A 4 18.96 20.34 -2.83
N PHE A 5 18.89 20.54 -1.52
CA PHE A 5 19.39 21.62 -0.69
C PHE A 5 20.92 21.78 -0.67
N ARG A 6 21.40 23.03 -0.54
CA ARG A 6 22.75 23.35 -0.01
C ARG A 6 22.60 23.92 1.40
N GLY A 7 23.27 23.29 2.37
CA GLY A 7 23.67 23.88 3.66
C GLY A 7 22.55 24.28 4.64
N GLY A 8 22.35 23.51 5.72
CA GLY A 8 21.71 23.95 6.98
C GLY A 8 20.23 24.36 6.94
N GLY A 9 19.61 24.46 5.76
CA GLY A 9 18.21 24.85 5.60
C GLY A 9 17.26 23.67 5.79
N GLY A 10 16.25 23.85 6.64
CA GLY A 10 15.29 22.80 6.96
C GLY A 10 14.47 22.31 5.75
N ALA A 11 14.18 21.01 5.73
CA ALA A 11 13.68 20.33 4.56
C ALA A 11 12.15 20.17 4.62
N TYR A 12 11.43 20.74 3.65
CA TYR A 12 9.98 20.62 3.52
C TYR A 12 9.57 20.40 2.07
N GLN A 13 8.46 19.71 1.84
CA GLN A 13 7.91 19.46 0.50
C GLN A 13 6.43 19.82 0.47
N THR A 14 6.06 20.53 -0.60
CA THR A 14 4.65 20.71 -1.00
C THR A 14 4.50 20.29 -2.44
N ILE A 15 3.61 19.33 -2.70
CA ILE A 15 3.26 18.90 -4.06
C ILE A 15 1.93 19.56 -4.41
N TYR A 16 1.82 20.12 -5.61
CA TYR A 16 0.58 20.72 -6.12
C TYR A 16 0.05 19.93 -7.32
N TRP A 17 -1.27 19.90 -7.48
CA TRP A 17 -2.00 19.44 -8.66
C TRP A 17 -2.69 20.63 -9.33
N GLN A 18 -2.69 20.64 -10.65
CA GLN A 18 -3.43 21.60 -11.47
C GLN A 18 -4.06 20.83 -12.61
N GLY A 19 -5.39 20.75 -12.62
CA GLY A 19 -6.13 20.01 -13.61
C GLY A 19 -7.52 20.59 -13.84
N PRO A 20 -8.26 20.07 -14.83
CA PRO A 20 -9.65 20.49 -15.07
C PRO A 20 -10.54 20.32 -13.84
N ASP A 21 -10.30 19.30 -13.02
CA ASP A 21 -11.00 19.05 -11.76
C ASP A 21 -10.75 20.09 -10.67
N THR A 22 -9.70 20.89 -10.81
CA THR A 22 -9.40 22.01 -9.91
C THR A 22 -9.81 23.35 -10.51
N GLY A 23 -10.57 23.36 -11.61
CA GLY A 23 -10.85 24.58 -12.38
C GLY A 23 -9.56 25.23 -12.86
N HIS A 24 -8.55 24.41 -13.21
CA HIS A 24 -7.19 24.83 -13.56
C HIS A 24 -6.46 25.63 -12.46
N ARG A 25 -6.92 25.59 -11.20
CA ARG A 25 -6.22 26.20 -10.06
C ARG A 25 -5.17 25.25 -9.49
N ARG A 26 -4.00 25.78 -9.11
CA ARG A 26 -2.99 25.01 -8.37
C ARG A 26 -3.47 24.77 -6.94
N VAL A 27 -3.65 23.51 -6.56
CA VAL A 27 -4.04 23.11 -5.19
C VAL A 27 -3.05 22.08 -4.64
N PRO A 28 -2.80 21.99 -3.33
CA PRO A 28 -1.95 20.93 -2.77
C PRO A 28 -2.46 19.53 -3.15
N LEU A 29 -1.56 18.58 -3.42
CA LEU A 29 -1.95 17.22 -3.82
C LEU A 29 -2.67 16.52 -2.66
N HIS A 30 -3.90 16.09 -2.92
CA HIS A 30 -4.75 15.36 -1.98
C HIS A 30 -4.69 13.86 -2.24
N SER A 31 -4.71 13.06 -1.16
CA SER A 31 -4.77 11.61 -1.33
C SER A 31 -6.19 11.13 -1.72
N ASP A 32 -6.30 10.13 -2.58
CA ASP A 32 -7.55 9.49 -3.06
C ASP A 32 -8.22 8.52 -2.07
N VAL A 33 -7.98 8.64 -0.78
CA VAL A 33 -8.42 7.59 0.15
C VAL A 33 -9.80 7.91 0.71
N ASP A 34 -10.71 8.25 -0.19
CA ASP A 34 -12.12 8.03 0.06
C ASP A 34 -12.35 6.51 -0.07
N HIS A 35 -12.56 5.85 1.08
CA HIS A 35 -13.16 4.51 1.21
C HIS A 35 -12.24 3.28 1.08
N ALA A 36 -11.07 3.24 1.75
CA ALA A 36 -10.34 1.97 1.89
C ALA A 36 -11.16 0.94 2.70
N ARG A 37 -11.96 0.12 2.01
CA ARG A 37 -12.81 -0.96 2.53
C ARG A 37 -12.06 -2.29 2.69
N GLY A 38 -10.73 -2.30 2.55
CA GLY A 38 -9.97 -3.54 2.41
C GLY A 38 -8.67 -3.33 1.63
N TRP A 39 -8.12 -4.44 1.16
CA TRP A 39 -7.16 -4.47 0.05
C TRP A 39 -7.89 -4.12 -1.23
N ARG A 40 -7.38 -3.15 -1.98
CA ARG A 40 -7.86 -2.95 -3.34
C ARG A 40 -7.35 -4.08 -4.21
N VAL A 41 -8.23 -4.70 -4.98
CA VAL A 41 -7.90 -5.65 -6.05
C VAL A 41 -8.12 -4.98 -7.40
N ARG A 42 -7.21 -5.21 -8.33
CA ARG A 42 -7.35 -4.90 -9.75
C ARG A 42 -6.94 -6.10 -10.56
N VAL A 43 -7.64 -6.36 -11.65
CA VAL A 43 -7.34 -7.46 -12.56
C VAL A 43 -7.20 -6.93 -13.98
N TRP A 44 -6.26 -7.48 -14.72
CA TRP A 44 -6.08 -7.27 -16.15
C TRP A 44 -6.15 -8.61 -16.86
N THR A 45 -6.83 -8.67 -18.00
CA THR A 45 -6.70 -9.80 -18.93
C THR A 45 -5.62 -9.46 -19.95
N GLY A 46 -4.89 -10.45 -20.45
CA GLY A 46 -3.95 -10.21 -21.55
C GLY A 46 -2.78 -11.19 -21.58
N ASN A 47 -2.07 -11.18 -22.71
CA ASN A 47 -0.89 -11.97 -23.03
C ASN A 47 -0.98 -13.47 -22.67
N HIS A 48 -1.19 -14.31 -23.69
CA HIS A 48 -1.26 -15.76 -23.50
C HIS A 48 0.09 -16.45 -23.22
N ASN A 49 1.21 -15.72 -23.29
CA ASN A 49 2.56 -16.26 -23.13
C ASN A 49 3.25 -15.83 -21.83
N MET A 50 2.47 -15.52 -20.77
CA MET A 50 3.04 -15.11 -19.47
C MET A 50 3.79 -16.25 -18.80
N ARG A 51 5.12 -16.25 -18.87
CA ARG A 51 5.98 -17.15 -18.09
C ARG A 51 6.49 -16.53 -16.79
N HIS A 52 6.45 -15.21 -16.71
CA HIS A 52 6.87 -14.39 -15.59
C HIS A 52 5.93 -13.20 -15.45
N MET A 53 5.91 -12.60 -14.25
CA MET A 53 5.13 -11.43 -13.93
C MET A 53 5.48 -10.28 -14.90
N PRO A 54 4.54 -9.88 -15.78
CA PRO A 54 4.79 -8.80 -16.72
C PRO A 54 4.83 -7.48 -15.95
N MET A 55 5.95 -6.76 -15.97
CA MET A 55 6.09 -5.50 -15.22
C MET A 55 5.46 -4.29 -15.95
N ASN A 56 5.15 -4.43 -17.24
CA ASN A 56 4.52 -3.42 -18.10
C ASN A 56 3.00 -3.57 -18.24
N TYR A 57 2.36 -4.46 -17.47
CA TYR A 57 0.91 -4.74 -17.53
C TYR A 57 -0.01 -3.52 -17.39
N LYS A 58 0.48 -2.40 -16.86
CA LYS A 58 -0.27 -1.14 -16.73
C LYS A 58 -0.18 -0.23 -17.94
N THR A 59 0.84 -0.40 -18.77
CA THR A 59 1.18 0.52 -19.87
C THR A 59 1.11 -0.14 -21.24
N SER A 60 1.28 -1.46 -21.31
CA SER A 60 1.19 -2.22 -22.55
C SER A 60 -0.27 -2.41 -22.99
N SER A 61 -0.53 -2.20 -24.29
CA SER A 61 -1.82 -2.45 -24.94
C SER A 61 -2.23 -3.93 -24.95
N GLN A 62 -1.31 -4.84 -24.64
CA GLN A 62 -1.60 -6.28 -24.53
C GLN A 62 -2.47 -6.61 -23.30
N TYR A 63 -2.59 -5.69 -22.34
CA TYR A 63 -3.35 -5.90 -21.11
C TYR A 63 -4.51 -4.94 -21.01
N LYS A 64 -5.71 -5.48 -20.81
CA LYS A 64 -6.93 -4.71 -20.59
C LYS A 64 -7.36 -4.82 -19.13
N MET A 65 -7.45 -3.68 -18.45
CA MET A 65 -7.96 -3.63 -17.08
C MET A 65 -9.44 -4.01 -17.04
N LEU A 66 -9.77 -5.03 -16.24
CA LEU A 66 -11.11 -5.59 -16.13
C LEU A 66 -11.96 -4.89 -15.07
N GLY A 67 -11.33 -4.38 -14.02
CA GLY A 67 -12.03 -3.66 -12.97
C GLY A 67 -11.20 -3.45 -11.71
N THR A 68 -11.84 -2.83 -10.73
CA THR A 68 -11.32 -2.60 -9.39
C THR A 68 -12.38 -2.98 -8.37
N ASP A 69 -11.99 -3.68 -7.30
CA ASP A 69 -12.83 -3.95 -6.13
C ASP A 69 -12.00 -3.92 -4.84
N TYR A 70 -12.60 -4.27 -3.70
CA TYR A 70 -11.98 -4.29 -2.38
C TYR A 70 -12.31 -5.57 -1.61
N ILE A 71 -11.27 -6.27 -1.14
CA ILE A 71 -11.40 -7.49 -0.35
C ILE A 71 -10.79 -7.32 1.05
N PRO A 72 -11.33 -7.96 2.10
CA PRO A 72 -10.82 -7.80 3.46
C PRO A 72 -9.43 -8.40 3.67
N TYR A 73 -9.09 -9.43 2.89
CA TYR A 73 -7.83 -10.16 2.95
C TYR A 73 -7.46 -10.64 1.54
N VAL A 74 -6.16 -10.66 1.23
CA VAL A 74 -5.67 -11.42 0.08
C VAL A 74 -5.64 -12.89 0.48
N SER A 75 -6.75 -13.58 0.23
CA SER A 75 -6.95 -15.00 0.56
C SER A 75 -7.84 -15.68 -0.48
N LEU A 76 -7.36 -15.74 -1.72
CA LEU A 76 -8.07 -16.30 -2.87
C LEU A 76 -7.45 -17.66 -3.20
N HIS A 77 -8.20 -18.74 -3.04
CA HIS A 77 -7.67 -20.11 -3.10
C HIS A 77 -7.97 -20.86 -4.39
N ASN A 78 -8.71 -20.24 -5.32
CA ASN A 78 -9.08 -20.81 -6.62
C ASN A 78 -9.64 -19.71 -7.53
N ASN A 79 -9.81 -20.00 -8.83
CA ASN A 79 -10.38 -19.10 -9.83
C ASN A 79 -11.79 -18.62 -9.42
N GLY A 80 -12.58 -19.47 -8.75
CA GLY A 80 -13.88 -19.09 -8.21
C GLY A 80 -13.80 -17.98 -7.15
N ALA A 81 -12.76 -17.98 -6.31
CA ALA A 81 -12.51 -16.90 -5.36
C ALA A 81 -12.14 -15.60 -6.07
N PHE A 82 -11.31 -15.66 -7.12
CA PHE A 82 -11.01 -14.49 -7.96
C PHE A 82 -12.28 -13.93 -8.61
N ARG A 83 -13.16 -14.78 -9.16
CA ARG A 83 -14.46 -14.35 -9.70
C ARG A 83 -15.40 -13.76 -8.64
N ARG A 84 -15.38 -14.24 -7.39
CA ARG A 84 -16.13 -13.58 -6.30
C ARG A 84 -15.56 -12.21 -5.94
N ALA A 85 -14.26 -12.00 -6.10
CA ALA A 85 -13.62 -10.70 -5.87
C ALA A 85 -13.78 -9.74 -7.04
N LEU A 86 -13.85 -10.25 -8.28
CA LEU A 86 -14.10 -9.48 -9.49
C LEU A 86 -14.73 -10.42 -10.55
N SER A 87 -16.04 -10.28 -10.79
CA SER A 87 -16.88 -11.27 -11.51
C SER A 87 -16.41 -11.60 -12.92
N ASN A 88 -15.82 -10.65 -13.63
CA ASN A 88 -15.33 -10.82 -14.99
C ASN A 88 -13.89 -11.37 -15.08
N THR A 89 -13.30 -11.84 -13.97
CA THR A 89 -11.97 -12.46 -14.00
C THR A 89 -12.00 -13.75 -14.83
N PRO A 90 -11.17 -13.86 -15.90
CA PRO A 90 -11.14 -15.05 -16.74
C PRO A 90 -10.56 -16.26 -15.98
N HIS A 91 -10.67 -17.44 -16.58
CA HIS A 91 -10.06 -18.64 -16.00
C HIS A 91 -8.52 -18.55 -16.03
N ASP A 92 -7.97 -18.07 -17.15
CA ASP A 92 -6.54 -18.10 -17.46
C ASP A 92 -6.08 -16.74 -18.02
N HIS A 93 -4.77 -16.56 -18.16
CA HIS A 93 -4.15 -15.39 -18.80
C HIS A 93 -4.59 -14.04 -18.23
N PHE A 94 -4.50 -13.91 -16.90
CA PHE A 94 -4.77 -12.65 -16.22
C PHE A 94 -3.71 -12.28 -15.19
N VAL A 95 -3.64 -10.99 -14.89
CA VAL A 95 -2.74 -10.39 -13.93
C VAL A 95 -3.58 -9.76 -12.82
N TRP A 96 -3.14 -9.89 -11.56
CA TRP A 96 -3.73 -9.18 -10.44
C TRP A 96 -2.75 -8.20 -9.79
N GLU A 97 -3.32 -7.13 -9.22
CA GLU A 97 -2.66 -6.25 -8.27
C GLU A 97 -3.53 -6.12 -7.03
N PHE A 98 -2.97 -6.50 -5.88
CA PHE A 98 -3.49 -6.17 -4.56
C PHE A 98 -2.69 -5.04 -3.95
N LEU A 99 -3.35 -3.96 -3.54
CA LEU A 99 -2.74 -2.86 -2.81
C LEU A 99 -3.46 -2.65 -1.48
N GLY A 100 -2.72 -2.70 -0.38
CA GLY A 100 -3.25 -2.54 0.96
C GLY A 100 -2.25 -1.85 1.89
N ARG A 101 -2.69 -1.62 3.13
CA ARG A 101 -1.86 -1.03 4.18
C ARG A 101 -1.88 -1.91 5.42
N LEU A 102 -0.69 -2.25 5.92
CA LEU A 102 -0.50 -3.02 7.14
C LEU A 102 -0.17 -2.07 8.30
N VAL A 103 -0.99 -2.09 9.36
CA VAL A 103 -0.70 -1.34 10.59
C VAL A 103 0.14 -2.20 11.53
N ILE A 104 1.35 -1.76 11.82
CA ILE A 104 2.28 -2.35 12.78
C ILE A 104 2.20 -1.56 14.09
N LYS A 105 1.82 -2.23 15.19
CA LYS A 105 1.71 -1.58 16.51
C LYS A 105 2.98 -1.73 17.33
N ARG A 106 3.61 -2.90 17.25
CA ARG A 106 4.85 -3.24 17.91
C ARG A 106 5.93 -3.43 16.86
N GLY A 107 6.94 -2.55 16.86
CA GLY A 107 8.09 -2.74 15.99
C GLY A 107 8.81 -4.05 16.28
N GLY A 108 9.52 -4.60 15.29
CA GLY A 108 10.28 -5.83 15.42
C GLY A 108 10.42 -6.57 14.09
N TYR A 109 10.87 -7.82 14.16
CA TYR A 109 10.97 -8.67 12.97
C TYR A 109 9.64 -9.35 12.66
N TYR A 110 9.22 -9.24 11.42
CA TYR A 110 8.04 -9.89 10.86
C TYR A 110 8.46 -10.84 9.75
N ARG A 111 7.86 -12.02 9.69
CA ARG A 111 7.91 -12.89 8.52
C ARG A 111 6.69 -12.58 7.67
N ILE A 112 6.90 -12.18 6.42
CA ILE A 112 5.85 -11.88 5.44
C ILE A 112 5.95 -12.90 4.32
N CYS A 113 4.83 -13.52 3.94
CA CYS A 113 4.80 -14.55 2.92
C CYS A 113 3.74 -14.27 1.84
N THR A 114 4.05 -14.66 0.61
CA THR A 114 3.10 -14.80 -0.50
C THR A 114 3.03 -16.28 -0.88
N LYS A 115 1.82 -16.79 -1.14
CA LYS A 115 1.62 -18.09 -1.78
C LYS A 115 0.77 -17.88 -3.02
N SER A 116 1.24 -18.33 -4.18
CA SER A 116 0.54 -18.12 -5.45
C SER A 116 0.62 -19.32 -6.41
N ASP A 117 -0.33 -19.34 -7.34
CA ASP A 117 -0.42 -20.20 -8.52
C ASP A 117 -1.02 -19.34 -9.66
N ASP A 118 -0.29 -18.96 -10.72
CA ASP A 118 1.16 -19.11 -10.92
C ASP A 118 1.99 -18.10 -10.06
N GLY A 119 2.79 -17.24 -10.70
CA GLY A 119 3.83 -16.46 -10.06
C GLY A 119 3.34 -15.16 -9.43
N SER A 120 4.04 -14.73 -8.37
CA SER A 120 3.78 -13.45 -7.71
C SER A 120 5.05 -12.74 -7.23
N LYS A 121 4.93 -11.43 -7.04
CA LYS A 121 5.94 -10.55 -6.45
C LYS A 121 5.31 -9.73 -5.34
N LEU A 122 5.99 -9.67 -4.19
CA LEU A 122 5.52 -8.91 -3.03
C LEU A 122 6.43 -7.72 -2.77
N TYR A 123 5.81 -6.56 -2.57
CA TYR A 123 6.46 -5.31 -2.24
C TYR A 123 5.93 -4.80 -0.90
N LEU A 124 6.85 -4.25 -0.12
CA LEU A 124 6.58 -3.58 1.13
C LEU A 124 7.23 -2.20 1.04
N ASP A 125 6.44 -1.16 1.24
CA ASP A 125 6.91 0.23 1.21
C ASP A 125 7.64 0.57 -0.10
N GLY A 126 7.14 0.06 -1.22
CA GLY A 126 7.74 0.19 -2.54
C GLY A 126 8.98 -0.70 -2.77
N ARG A 127 9.54 -1.31 -1.73
CA ARG A 127 10.69 -2.22 -1.85
C ARG A 127 10.23 -3.62 -2.20
N TYR A 128 10.90 -4.25 -3.14
CA TYR A 128 10.71 -5.66 -3.45
C TYR A 128 11.23 -6.53 -2.32
N ILE A 129 10.38 -7.40 -1.75
CA ILE A 129 10.74 -8.21 -0.58
C ILE A 129 10.59 -9.72 -0.79
N VAL A 130 9.76 -10.18 -1.73
CA VAL A 130 9.59 -11.61 -2.03
C VAL A 130 9.44 -11.83 -3.53
N ASN A 131 10.27 -12.75 -4.06
CA ASN A 131 10.15 -13.31 -5.39
C ASN A 131 9.47 -14.68 -5.33
N ASN A 132 8.28 -14.80 -5.89
CA ASN A 132 7.64 -16.08 -6.19
C ASN A 132 7.23 -16.13 -7.67
N ASP A 133 8.05 -15.57 -8.55
CA ASP A 133 7.76 -15.48 -9.98
C ASP A 133 8.01 -16.81 -10.72
N GLY A 134 7.56 -16.89 -11.97
CA GLY A 134 7.64 -18.08 -12.82
C GLY A 134 6.35 -18.90 -12.84
N LEU A 135 6.27 -19.84 -13.79
CA LEU A 135 5.22 -20.86 -13.84
C LEU A 135 5.40 -21.88 -12.73
N HIS A 136 4.34 -22.16 -11.98
CA HIS A 136 4.31 -23.19 -10.95
C HIS A 136 2.92 -23.31 -10.32
N GLY A 137 2.58 -24.51 -9.84
CA GLY A 137 1.45 -24.71 -8.92
C GLY A 137 1.60 -23.96 -7.59
N PRO A 138 0.71 -24.19 -6.58
CA PRO A 138 0.66 -23.34 -5.39
C PRO A 138 1.93 -23.38 -4.54
N ARG A 139 2.77 -22.36 -4.65
CA ARG A 139 4.08 -22.27 -3.97
C ARG A 139 4.14 -21.08 -3.02
N GLU A 140 4.68 -21.28 -1.82
CA GLU A 140 4.89 -20.21 -0.83
C GLU A 140 6.34 -19.73 -0.84
N ARG A 141 6.53 -18.41 -0.76
CA ARG A 141 7.81 -17.76 -0.49
C ARG A 141 7.64 -16.71 0.59
N CYS A 142 8.68 -16.51 1.40
CA CYS A 142 8.65 -15.63 2.56
C CYS A 142 9.89 -14.75 2.63
N SER A 143 9.78 -13.66 3.39
CA SER A 143 10.89 -12.78 3.72
C SER A 143 10.77 -12.28 5.15
N ARG A 144 11.92 -12.13 5.83
CA ARG A 144 12.01 -11.56 7.18
C ARG A 144 12.30 -10.07 7.07
N GLN A 145 11.39 -9.24 7.55
CA GLN A 145 11.45 -7.79 7.45
C GLN A 145 11.44 -7.17 8.84
N ARG A 146 12.34 -6.22 9.10
CA ARG A 146 12.29 -5.40 10.32
C ARG A 146 11.30 -4.26 10.08
N LEU A 147 10.19 -4.26 10.79
CA LEU A 147 9.15 -3.24 10.70
C LEU A 147 9.17 -2.35 11.93
N TYR A 148 8.92 -1.07 11.72
CA TYR A 148 8.74 -0.10 12.79
C TYR A 148 7.24 0.08 13.06
N ARG A 149 6.90 0.62 14.23
CA ARG A 149 5.51 0.99 14.50
C ARG A 149 5.05 2.03 13.49
N GLY A 150 3.90 1.80 12.86
CA GLY A 150 3.37 2.69 11.83
C GLY A 150 2.51 1.95 10.82
N THR A 151 2.20 2.63 9.72
CA THR A 151 1.41 2.07 8.61
C THR A 151 2.32 1.81 7.43
N HIS A 152 2.43 0.55 7.00
CA HIS A 152 3.23 0.13 5.86
C HIS A 152 2.35 -0.12 4.65
N GLU A 153 2.84 0.18 3.46
CA GLU A 153 2.13 -0.09 2.21
C GLU A 153 2.56 -1.46 1.72
N VAL A 154 1.61 -2.30 1.33
CA VAL A 154 1.91 -3.64 0.84
C VAL A 154 1.24 -3.80 -0.51
N LYS A 155 2.01 -4.24 -1.49
CA LYS A 155 1.55 -4.51 -2.85
C LYS A 155 1.94 -5.93 -3.24
N ALA A 156 0.95 -6.74 -3.59
CA ALA A 156 1.16 -8.06 -4.17
C ALA A 156 0.71 -8.00 -5.63
N ILE A 157 1.60 -8.33 -6.56
CA ILE A 157 1.26 -8.50 -7.97
C ILE A 157 1.48 -9.97 -8.33
N GLY A 158 0.70 -10.50 -9.24
CA GLY A 158 0.89 -11.86 -9.73
C GLY A 158 0.09 -12.10 -10.99
N PHE A 159 0.28 -13.27 -11.57
CA PHE A 159 -0.36 -13.65 -12.81
C PHE A 159 -0.82 -15.11 -12.75
N GLN A 160 -1.84 -15.40 -13.53
CA GLN A 160 -2.26 -16.75 -13.86
C GLN A 160 -2.00 -16.97 -15.35
N HIS A 161 -1.17 -17.96 -15.68
CA HIS A 161 -1.03 -18.41 -17.05
C HIS A 161 -2.14 -19.40 -17.38
N GLY A 162 -2.24 -20.51 -16.63
CA GLY A 162 -3.19 -21.58 -16.91
C GLY A 162 -3.52 -22.44 -15.69
N GLY A 163 -4.70 -23.06 -15.67
CA GLY A 163 -5.09 -24.01 -14.61
C GLY A 163 -5.68 -23.32 -13.37
N GLY A 164 -5.19 -23.66 -12.18
CA GLY A 164 -5.74 -23.17 -10.92
C GLY A 164 -5.14 -21.83 -10.45
N ALA A 165 -5.97 -20.81 -10.20
CA ALA A 165 -5.47 -19.53 -9.69
C ALA A 165 -5.45 -19.48 -8.16
N PHE A 166 -4.32 -19.11 -7.55
CA PHE A 166 -4.18 -18.98 -6.10
C PHE A 166 -3.41 -17.71 -5.73
N GLN A 167 -3.84 -16.99 -4.71
CA GLN A 167 -3.06 -15.92 -4.10
C GLN A 167 -3.43 -15.72 -2.63
N THR A 168 -2.45 -15.82 -1.74
CA THR A 168 -2.58 -15.40 -0.34
C THR A 168 -1.42 -14.51 0.09
N VAL A 169 -1.67 -13.59 1.03
CA VAL A 169 -0.62 -12.82 1.71
C VAL A 169 -0.78 -13.00 3.21
N THR A 170 0.29 -13.46 3.87
CA THR A 170 0.29 -13.71 5.32
C THR A 170 1.46 -13.02 6.01
N TYR A 171 1.31 -12.84 7.32
CA TYR A 171 2.37 -12.30 8.17
C TYR A 171 2.37 -12.96 9.55
N SER A 172 3.53 -12.97 10.20
CA SER A 172 3.69 -13.27 11.62
C SER A 172 4.76 -12.38 12.25
N GLY A 173 4.61 -12.07 13.53
CA GLY A 173 5.58 -11.26 14.27
C GLY A 173 5.03 -10.81 15.62
N PRO A 174 5.60 -9.74 16.20
CA PRO A 174 5.14 -9.17 17.46
C PRO A 174 3.62 -8.98 17.51
N ASP A 175 2.99 -8.31 16.54
CA ASP A 175 1.54 -8.05 16.56
C ASP A 175 0.65 -9.29 16.49
N THR A 176 1.18 -10.42 16.03
CA THR A 176 0.43 -11.68 15.95
C THR A 176 0.81 -12.68 17.03
N HIS A 177 1.69 -12.29 17.96
CA HIS A 177 2.31 -13.20 18.94
C HIS A 177 2.97 -14.41 18.26
N GLY A 178 3.67 -14.15 17.15
CA GLY A 178 4.36 -15.18 16.36
C GLY A 178 3.43 -16.06 15.50
N ARG A 179 2.11 -16.00 15.67
CA ARG A 179 1.16 -16.82 14.91
C ARG A 179 1.00 -16.30 13.48
N ARG A 180 1.00 -17.20 12.49
CA ARG A 180 0.73 -16.83 11.09
C ARG A 180 -0.73 -16.43 10.91
N ARG A 181 -0.97 -15.29 10.25
CA ARG A 181 -2.31 -14.75 9.97
C ARG A 181 -2.38 -14.22 8.54
N TYR A 182 -3.54 -14.25 7.91
CA TYR A 182 -3.79 -13.44 6.72
C TYR A 182 -3.57 -11.97 7.06
N MET A 183 -2.86 -11.27 6.17
CA MET A 183 -2.50 -9.89 6.39
C MET A 183 -3.74 -9.01 6.29
N PRO A 184 -4.17 -8.35 7.39
CA PRO A 184 -5.30 -7.43 7.33
C PRO A 184 -4.89 -6.17 6.55
N SER A 185 -5.86 -5.48 5.98
CA SER A 185 -5.67 -4.05 5.71
C SER A 185 -5.96 -3.21 6.96
N ASP A 186 -5.57 -1.95 6.93
CA ASP A 186 -5.85 -0.94 7.94
C ASP A 186 -7.36 -0.73 8.19
N TRP A 187 -8.21 -1.08 7.21
CA TRP A 187 -9.66 -1.15 7.38
C TRP A 187 -10.09 -2.17 8.44
N ASN A 188 -9.63 -3.41 8.33
CA ASN A 188 -10.03 -4.50 9.23
C ASN A 188 -9.62 -4.21 10.68
N TYR A 189 -8.56 -3.43 10.86
CA TYR A 189 -8.13 -2.97 12.17
C TYR A 189 -9.16 -2.04 12.85
N ARG A 190 -9.89 -1.24 12.08
CA ARG A 190 -10.87 -0.26 12.58
C ARG A 190 -12.15 -0.94 13.09
N HIS A 191 -12.58 -2.04 12.46
CA HIS A 191 -13.82 -2.74 12.85
C HIS A 191 -13.66 -3.62 14.10
N ARG A 192 -12.48 -4.20 14.34
CA ARG A 192 -12.23 -5.03 15.53
C ARG A 192 -12.23 -4.25 16.85
N ARG A 193 -12.02 -2.93 16.85
CA ARG A 193 -12.08 -2.11 18.08
C ARG A 193 -13.52 -1.82 18.51
N LYS A 194 -14.51 -1.90 17.62
CA LYS A 194 -15.91 -1.59 17.93
C LYS A 194 -16.71 -2.80 18.44
N SER A 195 -16.25 -4.04 18.25
CA SER A 195 -16.97 -5.25 18.67
C SER A 195 -16.66 -5.74 20.10
N ARG A 196 -15.93 -4.96 20.91
CA ARG A 196 -15.60 -5.30 22.31
C ARG A 196 -16.40 -4.54 23.38
N GLY A 197 -17.47 -3.84 22.99
CA GLY A 197 -18.42 -3.28 23.96
C GLY A 197 -19.75 -2.99 23.27
N HIS A 198 -20.84 -3.38 23.92
CA HIS A 198 -22.26 -3.29 23.49
C HIS A 198 -22.82 -4.47 22.70
N ARG A 199 -23.27 -5.50 23.45
CA ARG A 199 -24.49 -6.22 23.09
C ARG A 199 -25.67 -5.26 23.27
N ARG A 200 -26.24 -4.72 22.20
CA ARG A 200 -27.63 -4.23 22.21
C ARG A 200 -28.34 -4.64 20.92
N ARG A 201 -29.60 -5.07 21.11
CA ARG A 201 -30.53 -5.64 20.14
C ARG A 201 -30.68 -4.76 18.89
N VAL A 202 -30.83 -5.43 17.76
CA VAL A 202 -31.00 -4.82 16.44
C VAL A 202 -32.45 -4.38 16.26
N HIS A 203 -32.69 -3.08 16.05
CA HIS A 203 -33.86 -2.60 15.32
C HIS A 203 -33.41 -1.86 14.05
N ARG A 204 -34.17 -2.08 12.98
CA ARG A 204 -33.96 -1.59 11.61
C ARG A 204 -34.21 -0.08 11.48
N HIS A 205 -33.53 0.49 10.50
CA HIS A 205 -33.72 1.77 9.81
C HIS A 205 -33.54 3.09 10.60
N ARG A 206 -32.43 3.79 10.30
CA ARG A 206 -32.39 5.16 9.73
C ARG A 206 -30.94 5.61 9.56
N GLY A 207 -30.72 6.57 8.67
CA GLY A 207 -29.43 7.04 8.19
C GLY A 207 -28.39 7.31 9.29
N TYR A 208 -27.17 6.85 9.05
CA TYR A 208 -26.03 7.10 9.93
C TYR A 208 -25.13 8.17 9.30
N HIS A 209 -25.53 9.44 9.44
CA HIS A 209 -24.53 10.46 9.71
C HIS A 209 -24.14 10.28 11.17
N ASN A 210 -22.92 9.78 11.44
CA ASN A 210 -22.04 10.27 12.50
C ASN A 210 -20.71 9.49 12.61
N TYR A 211 -19.63 10.28 12.62
CA TYR A 211 -18.28 10.01 13.12
C TYR A 211 -17.41 8.93 12.44
N MET A 212 -16.66 9.38 11.42
CA MET A 212 -15.62 8.62 10.73
C MET A 212 -14.21 8.84 11.34
N PRO A 213 -13.43 7.77 11.65
CA PRO A 213 -12.01 7.95 11.98
C PRO A 213 -11.18 8.48 10.78
N LYS A 214 -10.33 9.49 11.04
CA LYS A 214 -9.48 10.22 10.09
C LYS A 214 -8.15 9.51 9.78
N HIS A 215 -8.15 8.50 8.93
CA HIS A 215 -6.91 8.03 8.27
C HIS A 215 -7.18 7.86 6.76
N ARG A 216 -7.19 9.00 6.08
CA ARG A 216 -7.10 9.14 4.61
C ARG A 216 -5.71 9.74 4.38
N GLY A 217 -4.90 9.35 3.40
CA GLY A 217 -3.59 10.01 3.25
C GLY A 217 -2.45 9.21 2.61
N PHE A 218 -1.42 9.94 2.21
CA PHE A 218 -0.10 9.43 1.86
C PHE A 218 0.59 8.81 3.08
N THR A 219 1.28 7.70 2.89
CA THR A 219 2.25 7.18 3.84
C THR A 219 3.54 7.98 3.72
N MET A 220 3.88 8.76 4.75
CA MET A 220 5.16 9.42 4.91
C MET A 220 6.11 8.52 5.69
N ARG A 221 7.29 8.25 5.15
CA ARG A 221 8.39 7.55 5.82
C ARG A 221 9.58 8.49 5.91
N VAL A 222 10.32 8.40 7.01
CA VAL A 222 11.50 9.24 7.24
C VAL A 222 12.67 8.39 7.72
N TRP A 223 13.85 8.63 7.17
CA TRP A 223 15.11 8.01 7.52
C TRP A 223 16.13 9.05 7.93
N ARG A 224 16.93 8.74 8.95
CA ARG A 224 18.07 9.55 9.40
C ARG A 224 19.25 9.31 8.46
N GLY A 225 19.66 10.34 7.74
CA GLY A 225 20.83 10.32 6.86
C GLY A 225 22.13 10.63 7.62
N PRO A 226 23.29 10.41 6.97
CA PRO A 226 24.59 10.73 7.53
C PRO A 226 24.83 12.25 7.59
N HIS A 227 25.68 12.70 8.52
CA HIS A 227 25.97 14.11 8.78
C HIS A 227 26.62 14.89 7.61
N ASN A 228 27.06 14.20 6.55
CA ASN A 228 27.62 14.80 5.34
C ASN A 228 26.64 14.75 4.14
N MET A 229 25.37 14.42 4.38
CA MET A 229 24.38 14.26 3.31
C MET A 229 23.97 15.62 2.72
N ALA A 230 24.52 15.93 1.54
CA ALA A 230 24.17 17.13 0.77
C ALA A 230 23.05 16.89 -0.28
N THR A 231 22.82 15.64 -0.69
CA THR A 231 21.78 15.26 -1.66
C THR A 231 21.06 14.00 -1.19
N VAL A 232 19.90 13.68 -1.80
CA VAL A 232 19.16 12.44 -1.49
C VAL A 232 19.93 11.24 -2.09
N PRO A 233 20.50 10.33 -1.28
CA PRO A 233 21.31 9.22 -1.80
C PRO A 233 20.45 8.15 -2.46
N HIS A 234 20.90 7.48 -3.52
CA HIS A 234 20.12 6.44 -4.20
C HIS A 234 19.72 5.23 -3.32
N HIS A 235 20.42 4.99 -2.22
CA HIS A 235 20.20 3.85 -1.31
C HIS A 235 19.76 4.24 0.11
N TYR A 236 19.06 5.37 0.26
CA TYR A 236 18.61 5.89 1.56
C TYR A 236 17.76 4.90 2.38
N GLN A 237 17.14 3.89 1.76
CA GLN A 237 16.32 2.90 2.47
C GLN A 237 17.13 1.92 3.35
N SER A 238 18.46 1.97 3.27
CA SER A 238 19.38 1.26 4.19
C SER A 238 19.59 2.01 5.52
N PHE A 239 19.28 3.30 5.55
CA PHE A 239 19.47 4.14 6.73
C PHE A 239 18.52 3.80 7.88
N GLN A 240 18.79 4.35 9.07
CA GLN A 240 17.92 4.17 10.22
C GLN A 240 16.58 4.88 9.98
N GLN A 241 15.50 4.10 9.85
CA GLN A 241 14.17 4.66 9.72
C GLN A 241 13.73 5.27 11.06
N VAL A 242 13.38 6.55 11.03
CA VAL A 242 12.84 7.31 12.16
C VAL A 242 11.39 6.88 12.44
N GLY A 243 10.61 6.66 11.38
CA GLY A 243 9.29 6.07 11.50
C GLY A 243 8.41 6.28 10.27
N THR A 244 7.12 6.02 10.45
CA THR A 244 6.11 6.12 9.40
C THR A 244 4.83 6.77 9.91
N LYS A 245 4.24 7.67 9.13
CA LYS A 245 2.98 8.35 9.47
C LYS A 245 2.08 8.51 8.25
N VAL A 246 0.76 8.53 8.47
CA VAL A 246 -0.21 8.89 7.43
C VAL A 246 -0.46 10.39 7.43
N VAL A 247 -0.38 11.03 6.27
CA VAL A 247 -0.63 12.47 6.08
C VAL A 247 -1.62 12.70 4.93
N HIS A 248 -2.59 13.59 5.12
CA HIS A 248 -3.68 13.80 4.15
C HIS A 248 -3.26 14.61 2.92
N HIS A 249 -2.26 15.48 3.12
CA HIS A 249 -1.72 16.38 2.10
C HIS A 249 -0.20 16.37 2.23
N ILE A 250 0.48 16.50 1.10
CA ILE A 250 1.93 16.78 1.08
C ILE A 250 2.05 18.30 0.99
N ASN A 251 1.94 18.97 2.14
CA ASN A 251 1.99 20.43 2.28
C ASN A 251 2.71 20.85 3.57
N PHE A 252 4.01 20.59 3.62
CA PHE A 252 4.86 21.00 4.73
C PHE A 252 5.43 22.37 4.41
N ARG A 253 5.23 23.35 5.30
CA ARG A 253 5.58 24.75 5.04
C ARG A 253 7.01 25.10 5.48
N ASN A 254 7.53 24.36 6.44
CA ASN A 254 8.85 24.50 7.02
C ASN A 254 9.20 23.26 7.83
N ASN A 255 10.46 23.18 8.28
CA ASN A 255 11.00 22.09 9.08
C ASN A 255 10.22 21.86 10.38
N HIS A 256 9.83 22.94 11.04
CA HIS A 256 9.08 22.87 12.30
C HIS A 256 7.69 22.24 12.11
N HIS A 257 6.99 22.57 11.01
CA HIS A 257 5.74 21.90 10.65
C HIS A 257 5.98 20.41 10.37
N PHE A 258 7.05 20.06 9.64
CA PHE A 258 7.40 18.67 9.35
C PHE A 258 7.63 17.86 10.64
N MET A 259 8.42 18.37 11.58
CA MET A 259 8.71 17.69 12.86
C MET A 259 7.52 17.58 13.79
N ARG A 260 6.62 18.58 13.78
CA ARG A 260 5.36 18.50 14.54
C ARG A 260 4.50 17.35 14.04
N VAL A 261 4.52 17.09 12.73
CA VAL A 261 3.83 15.96 12.12
C VAL A 261 4.61 14.66 12.37
N MET A 262 5.92 14.61 12.12
CA MET A 262 6.77 13.42 12.31
C MET A 262 7.71 13.61 13.50
N LYS A 263 7.28 13.18 14.69
CA LYS A 263 8.11 13.26 15.90
C LYS A 263 9.36 12.38 15.76
N GLY A 264 10.49 12.87 16.29
CA GLY A 264 11.77 12.14 16.34
C GLY A 264 12.66 12.30 15.10
N VAL A 265 12.24 13.11 14.12
CA VAL A 265 13.05 13.45 12.94
C VAL A 265 14.15 14.43 13.37
N PRO A 266 15.42 14.21 12.97
CA PRO A 266 16.50 15.15 13.25
C PRO A 266 16.29 16.51 12.57
N HIS A 267 16.98 17.53 13.09
CA HIS A 267 16.89 18.89 12.55
C HIS A 267 17.38 19.03 11.11
N ASP A 268 18.32 18.18 10.75
CA ASP A 268 19.07 18.12 9.51
C ASP A 268 19.32 16.66 9.11
N HIS A 269 19.88 16.45 7.92
CA HIS A 269 20.32 15.13 7.46
C HIS A 269 19.26 14.04 7.58
N PHE A 270 18.09 14.22 6.94
CA PHE A 270 17.08 13.18 6.82
C PHE A 270 16.50 13.10 5.41
N VAL A 271 16.03 11.91 5.05
CA VAL A 271 15.35 11.64 3.78
C VAL A 271 13.92 11.24 4.09
N TRP A 272 12.96 11.69 3.27
CA TRP A 272 11.58 11.24 3.37
C TRP A 272 11.07 10.66 2.05
N GLN A 273 10.03 9.83 2.16
CA GLN A 273 9.31 9.27 1.02
C GLN A 273 7.81 9.34 1.32
N PHE A 274 7.04 9.85 0.36
CA PHE A 274 5.60 9.73 0.35
C PHE A 274 5.18 8.62 -0.62
N THR A 275 4.38 7.66 -0.15
CA THR A 275 3.69 6.70 -1.02
C THR A 275 2.19 6.81 -0.81
N GLY A 276 1.41 6.70 -1.88
CA GLY A 276 -0.03 6.79 -1.80
C GLY A 276 -0.64 7.06 -3.16
N GLN A 277 -1.94 7.25 -3.19
CA GLN A 277 -2.67 7.57 -4.40
C GLN A 277 -3.25 8.95 -4.29
N ALA A 278 -3.27 9.68 -5.39
CA ALA A 278 -3.95 10.96 -5.51
C ALA A 278 -5.22 10.78 -6.35
N HIS A 279 -6.31 11.43 -5.93
CA HIS A 279 -7.53 11.45 -6.72
C HIS A 279 -7.38 12.58 -7.71
N ILE A 280 -7.56 12.28 -8.98
CA ILE A 280 -7.67 13.27 -10.03
C ILE A 280 -9.03 12.99 -10.65
N ARG A 281 -10.00 13.89 -10.44
CA ARG A 281 -11.30 13.72 -11.10
C ARG A 281 -11.09 14.00 -12.60
N ARG A 282 -11.72 13.21 -13.46
CA ARG A 282 -11.92 13.67 -14.84
C ARG A 282 -13.00 14.74 -14.79
N SER A 283 -12.74 15.92 -15.35
CA SER A 283 -13.83 16.77 -15.81
C SER A 283 -14.51 16.03 -16.97
N GLY A 284 -15.83 16.07 -17.00
CA GLY A 284 -16.58 15.78 -18.22
C GLY A 284 -16.23 16.76 -19.33
#